data_AF-A0A379W552-F1
#
_entry.id   AF-A0A379W552-F1
#
_cell.length_a   1.000
_cell.length_b   1.000
_cell.length_c   1.000
_cell.angle_alpha   90.00
_cell.angle_beta   90.00
_cell.angle_gamma   90.00
#
_symmetry.space_group_name_H-M   'P 1'
#
loop_
_entity.id
_entity.type
_entity.pdbx_description
1 polymer ?
#
loop_
_entity_poly.entity_id
_entity_poly.type
_entity_poly.pdbx_seq_one_letter_code
_entity_poly.pdbx_strand_id
1 'polypeptide(L)'
;MDGNRQVNKVVHFLLTLLIMFAASIAPAQALLKGGTWQELNSVTGAVNGTAPLADGAIIPLYQGSTLLDPTKTHDIEFSAMPRDFSADATSTSMRAVNSTDTEGDLFSDPPTIAWENRQPPAMGLVWADAPRPIRRSRRSRFRT
;
A
#
# COMPACT_ATOMS: atom_id res chain seq x y z
N MET A 1 46.16 -65.12 -15.48
CA MET A 1 46.21 -64.31 -14.23
C MET A 1 45.31 -63.10 -14.44
N ASP A 2 44.01 -63.35 -14.66
CA ASP A 2 43.13 -62.41 -15.39
C ASP A 2 41.91 -61.93 -14.59
N GLY A 3 41.57 -62.62 -13.48
CA GLY A 3 40.45 -62.24 -12.62
C GLY A 3 40.64 -60.90 -11.91
N ASN A 4 41.88 -60.57 -11.51
CA ASN A 4 42.17 -59.33 -10.79
C ASN A 4 41.96 -58.07 -11.66
N ARG A 5 42.14 -58.20 -12.99
CA ARG A 5 41.93 -57.10 -13.94
C ARG A 5 40.44 -56.79 -14.14
N GLN A 6 39.59 -57.80 -14.07
CA GLN A 6 38.14 -57.63 -14.21
C GLN A 6 37.53 -57.05 -12.92
N VAL A 7 37.98 -57.52 -11.75
CA VAL A 7 37.55 -57.00 -10.44
C VAL A 7 37.92 -55.52 -10.30
N ASN A 8 39.13 -55.11 -10.68
CA ASN A 8 39.54 -53.70 -10.62
C ASN A 8 38.68 -52.79 -11.50
N LYS A 9 38.24 -53.27 -12.68
CA LYS A 9 37.33 -52.50 -13.56
C LYS A 9 35.95 -52.32 -12.95
N VAL A 10 35.41 -53.37 -12.33
CA VAL A 10 34.11 -53.33 -11.65
C VAL A 10 34.16 -52.39 -10.44
N VAL A 11 35.23 -52.46 -9.63
CA VAL A 11 35.42 -51.56 -8.48
C VAL A 11 35.57 -50.11 -8.93
N HIS A 12 36.34 -49.84 -10.00
CA HIS A 12 36.43 -48.49 -10.56
C HIS A 12 35.09 -47.98 -11.05
N PHE A 13 34.30 -48.84 -11.72
CA PHE A 13 32.98 -48.48 -12.21
C PHE A 13 32.01 -48.15 -11.06
N LEU A 14 32.01 -48.95 -10.00
CA LEU A 14 31.20 -48.70 -8.80
C LEU A 14 31.64 -47.42 -8.08
N LEU A 15 32.95 -47.15 -8.00
CA LEU A 15 33.48 -45.92 -7.41
C LEU A 15 33.07 -44.68 -8.21
N THR A 16 33.17 -44.74 -9.55
CA THR A 16 32.70 -43.65 -10.41
C THR A 16 31.19 -43.42 -10.31
N LEU A 17 30.41 -44.50 -10.18
CA LEU A 17 28.96 -44.41 -10.01
C LEU A 17 28.59 -43.78 -8.66
N LEU A 18 29.30 -44.14 -7.59
CA LEU A 18 29.11 -43.58 -6.26
C LEU A 18 29.45 -42.08 -6.21
N ILE A 19 30.54 -41.67 -6.88
CA ILE A 19 30.94 -40.26 -6.96
C ILE A 19 29.90 -39.45 -7.76
N MET A 20 29.40 -40.00 -8.87
CA MET A 20 28.33 -39.38 -9.66
C MET A 20 27.02 -39.27 -8.87
N PHE A 21 26.67 -40.30 -8.11
CA PHE A 21 25.49 -40.29 -7.25
C PHE A 21 25.63 -39.27 -6.12
N ALA A 22 26.77 -39.20 -5.45
CA ALA A 22 27.03 -38.21 -4.41
C ALA A 22 27.01 -36.77 -4.95
N ALA A 23 27.53 -36.53 -6.16
CA ALA A 23 27.47 -35.23 -6.82
C ALA A 23 26.04 -34.84 -7.27
N SER A 24 25.16 -35.81 -7.50
CA SER A 24 23.73 -35.56 -7.79
C SER A 24 22.91 -35.16 -6.55
N ILE A 25 23.48 -35.34 -5.35
CA ILE A 25 22.94 -34.82 -4.09
C ILE A 25 23.57 -33.44 -3.82
N ALA A 26 23.58 -32.57 -4.82
CA ALA A 26 23.72 -31.15 -4.55
C ALA A 26 22.43 -30.72 -3.84
N PRO A 27 22.47 -30.30 -2.57
CA PRO A 27 21.26 -29.82 -1.94
C PRO A 27 20.87 -28.54 -2.70
N ALA A 28 19.61 -28.46 -3.12
CA ALA A 28 19.01 -27.28 -3.74
C ALA A 28 18.90 -26.12 -2.73
N GLN A 29 20.00 -25.76 -2.08
CA GLN A 29 20.12 -24.73 -1.04
C GLN A 29 19.98 -23.32 -1.63
N ALA A 30 19.89 -23.19 -2.96
CA ALA A 30 19.44 -21.96 -3.59
C ALA A 30 18.00 -21.57 -3.20
N LEU A 31 17.21 -22.52 -2.68
CA LEU A 31 15.83 -22.28 -2.23
C LEU A 31 15.73 -21.62 -0.84
N LEU A 32 16.83 -21.49 -0.09
CA LEU A 32 16.81 -20.90 1.28
C LEU A 32 17.20 -19.41 1.33
N LYS A 33 17.51 -18.78 0.19
CA LYS A 33 17.79 -17.34 0.10
C LYS A 33 16.73 -16.53 -0.64
N GLY A 34 15.85 -17.18 -1.39
CA GLY A 34 14.67 -16.54 -1.95
C GLY A 34 13.56 -16.61 -0.92
N GLY A 35 13.31 -15.52 -0.20
CA GLY A 35 12.11 -15.41 0.63
C GLY A 35 10.87 -15.72 -0.20
N THR A 36 9.83 -16.24 0.45
CA THR A 36 8.54 -16.55 -0.17
C THR A 36 8.09 -15.36 -1.01
N TRP A 37 7.94 -15.55 -2.32
CA TRP A 37 7.43 -14.51 -3.21
C TRP A 37 6.13 -13.95 -2.64
N GLN A 38 6.10 -12.64 -2.41
CA GLN A 38 4.91 -11.96 -1.89
C GLN A 38 3.80 -12.03 -2.94
N GLU A 39 2.60 -12.38 -2.49
CA GLU A 39 1.43 -12.42 -3.37
C GLU A 39 1.12 -11.01 -3.88
N LEU A 40 0.96 -10.89 -5.20
CA LEU A 40 0.63 -9.63 -5.86
C LEU A 40 -0.70 -9.10 -5.29
N ASN A 41 -0.67 -7.89 -4.72
CA ASN A 41 -1.79 -7.22 -4.05
C ASN A 41 -2.14 -7.72 -2.63
N SER A 42 -1.24 -8.40 -1.91
CA SER A 42 -1.45 -8.70 -0.50
C SER A 42 -0.99 -7.55 0.41
N VAL A 43 -1.88 -7.10 1.30
CA VAL A 43 -1.58 -6.18 2.41
C VAL A 43 -0.57 -6.86 3.33
N THR A 44 0.69 -6.44 3.30
CA THR A 44 1.73 -7.05 4.14
C THR A 44 2.03 -6.26 5.38
N GLY A 45 1.68 -4.97 5.45
CA GLY A 45 1.99 -4.10 6.58
C GLY A 45 3.50 -3.93 6.86
N ALA A 46 4.37 -4.71 6.22
CA ALA A 46 5.83 -4.62 6.20
C ALA A 46 6.41 -5.51 5.08
N VAL A 47 7.39 -4.97 4.34
CA VAL A 47 8.24 -5.75 3.41
C VAL A 47 9.60 -5.95 4.08
N ASN A 48 10.04 -7.20 4.24
CA ASN A 48 11.31 -7.54 4.90
C ASN A 48 11.45 -6.95 6.34
N GLY A 49 10.33 -6.78 7.06
CA GLY A 49 10.30 -6.20 8.40
C GLY A 49 10.36 -4.66 8.45
N THR A 50 10.46 -3.99 7.30
CA THR A 50 10.36 -2.53 7.20
C THR A 50 8.89 -2.15 7.00
N ALA A 51 8.34 -1.34 7.90
CA ALA A 51 6.99 -0.80 7.75
C ALA A 51 6.91 0.10 6.50
N PRO A 52 5.78 0.07 5.76
CA PRO A 52 5.60 0.91 4.58
C PRO A 52 5.64 2.38 4.98
N LEU A 53 6.40 3.18 4.22
CA LEU A 53 6.44 4.63 4.40
C LEU A 53 5.41 5.27 3.46
N ALA A 54 4.50 6.04 4.02
CA ALA A 54 3.53 6.78 3.21
C ALA A 54 4.14 8.10 2.69
N ASP A 55 3.87 8.42 1.42
CA ASP A 55 4.14 9.73 0.83
C ASP A 55 3.36 10.85 1.54
N GLY A 56 2.19 10.51 2.10
CA GLY A 56 1.35 11.44 2.84
C GLY A 56 0.15 10.78 3.51
N ALA A 57 -0.77 11.60 4.02
CA ALA A 57 -2.03 11.15 4.61
C ALA A 57 -3.19 12.07 4.24
N ILE A 58 -4.36 11.49 4.01
CA ILE A 58 -5.63 12.19 3.78
C ILE A 58 -6.45 12.11 5.07
N ILE A 59 -6.98 13.27 5.47
CA ILE A 59 -7.92 13.38 6.58
C ILE A 59 -9.33 13.24 6.04
N PRO A 60 -10.17 12.36 6.60
CA PRO A 60 -11.57 12.28 6.22
C PRO A 60 -12.31 13.57 6.61
N LEU A 61 -13.04 14.13 5.64
CA LEU A 61 -13.91 15.28 5.84
C LEU A 61 -15.36 14.81 5.82
N TYR A 62 -16.14 15.22 6.82
CA TYR A 62 -17.55 14.86 6.92
C TYR A 62 -18.44 16.09 6.83
N GLN A 63 -19.61 15.94 6.23
CA GLN A 63 -20.76 16.83 6.41
C GLN A 63 -21.82 16.08 7.21
N GLY A 64 -22.01 16.43 8.49
CA GLY A 64 -22.76 15.63 9.44
C GLY A 64 -22.10 14.25 9.60
N SER A 65 -22.81 13.19 9.19
CA SER A 65 -22.32 11.81 9.19
C SER A 65 -21.83 11.31 7.83
N THR A 66 -21.89 12.15 6.79
CA THR A 66 -21.55 11.75 5.41
C THR A 66 -20.08 12.03 5.15
N LEU A 67 -19.30 11.00 4.85
CA LEU A 67 -17.93 11.13 4.39
C LEU A 67 -17.89 11.77 2.99
N LEU A 68 -17.19 12.89 2.86
CA LEU A 68 -16.97 13.57 1.59
C LEU A 68 -15.75 12.98 0.89
N ASP A 69 -15.98 12.46 -0.31
CA ASP A 69 -14.93 11.97 -1.20
C ASP A 69 -14.16 13.18 -1.80
N PRO A 70 -12.85 13.33 -1.54
CA PRO A 70 -12.07 14.48 -2.03
C PRO A 70 -11.86 14.47 -3.54
N THR A 71 -12.14 13.36 -4.22
CA THR A 71 -12.01 13.24 -5.69
C THR A 71 -13.25 13.72 -6.44
N LYS A 72 -14.31 14.09 -5.71
CA LYS A 72 -15.60 14.48 -6.26
C LYS A 72 -16.01 15.88 -5.82
N THR A 73 -16.69 16.58 -6.71
CA THR A 73 -17.42 17.80 -6.36
C THR A 73 -18.69 17.40 -5.62
N HIS A 74 -18.90 17.99 -4.44
CA HIS A 74 -20.13 17.82 -3.66
C HIS A 74 -20.97 19.09 -3.75
N ASP A 75 -22.27 18.95 -4.01
CA ASP A 75 -23.21 20.06 -3.93
C ASP A 75 -23.52 20.34 -2.46
N ILE A 76 -23.11 21.53 -2.01
CA ILE A 76 -23.35 21.99 -0.64
C ILE A 76 -24.55 22.92 -0.65
N GLU A 77 -25.59 22.54 0.08
CA GLU A 77 -26.77 23.38 0.28
C GLU A 77 -26.40 24.73 0.86
N PHE A 78 -27.08 25.80 0.41
CA PHE A 78 -26.82 27.16 0.88
C PHE A 78 -27.02 27.35 2.39
N SER A 79 -27.85 26.50 3.01
CA SER A 79 -28.09 26.50 4.45
C SER A 79 -27.00 25.80 5.26
N ALA A 80 -26.07 25.09 4.62
CA ALA A 80 -24.99 24.40 5.31
C ALA A 80 -24.08 25.41 6.01
N MET A 81 -23.72 25.10 7.25
CA MET A 81 -22.92 25.96 8.10
C MET A 81 -21.58 25.30 8.40
N PRO A 82 -20.53 26.07 8.76
CA PRO A 82 -19.22 25.51 9.10
C PRO A 82 -19.28 24.41 10.17
N ARG A 83 -20.18 24.54 11.14
CA ARG A 83 -20.42 23.55 12.21
C ARG A 83 -20.97 22.21 11.72
N ASP A 84 -21.52 22.17 10.51
CA ASP A 84 -22.03 20.95 9.91
C ASP A 84 -20.89 20.13 9.30
N PHE A 85 -19.66 20.67 9.27
CA PHE A 85 -18.47 19.99 8.77
C PHE A 85 -17.54 19.60 9.92
N SER A 86 -16.92 18.43 9.78
CA SER A 86 -15.90 17.97 10.73
C SER A 86 -14.78 17.23 10.00
N ALA A 87 -13.57 17.29 10.56
CA ALA A 87 -12.43 16.55 10.07
C ALA A 87 -11.86 15.73 11.22
N ASP A 88 -11.57 14.45 10.98
CA ASP A 88 -11.00 13.57 11.99
C ASP A 88 -9.54 13.29 11.70
N ALA A 89 -8.67 14.02 12.42
CA ALA A 89 -7.22 13.92 12.26
C ALA A 89 -6.57 12.83 13.15
N THR A 90 -7.35 11.94 13.75
CA THR A 90 -6.79 10.81 14.50
C THR A 90 -6.09 9.82 13.56
N SER A 91 -4.98 9.23 14.01
CA SER A 91 -4.14 8.35 13.18
C SER A 91 -4.85 7.09 12.69
N THR A 92 -5.95 6.71 13.33
CA THR A 92 -6.81 5.57 13.00
C THR A 92 -7.87 5.89 11.95
N SER A 93 -8.20 7.18 11.77
CA SER A 93 -9.22 7.65 10.83
C SER A 93 -8.60 8.17 9.53
N MET A 94 -7.33 8.53 9.57
CA MET A 94 -6.58 8.96 8.39
C MET A 94 -6.35 7.82 7.40
N ARG A 95 -6.27 8.16 6.12
CA ARG A 95 -5.84 7.25 5.06
C ARG A 95 -4.43 7.61 4.61
N ALA A 96 -3.51 6.66 4.67
CA ALA A 96 -2.18 6.81 4.10
C ALA A 96 -2.27 6.91 2.57
N VAL A 97 -1.45 7.76 1.97
CA VAL A 97 -1.28 7.91 0.53
C VAL A 97 0.13 7.50 0.19
N ASN A 98 0.26 6.63 -0.79
CA ASN A 98 1.55 6.22 -1.34
C ASN A 98 1.38 6.17 -2.87
N SER A 99 1.50 7.33 -3.50
CA SER A 99 1.27 7.49 -4.95
C SER A 99 2.46 7.00 -5.77
N THR A 100 3.62 6.86 -5.14
CA THR A 100 4.87 6.45 -5.78
C THR A 100 5.17 4.96 -5.62
N ASP A 101 4.45 4.26 -4.73
CA ASP A 101 4.67 2.84 -4.52
C ASP A 101 4.29 2.01 -5.75
N THR A 102 5.28 1.29 -6.23
CA THR A 102 5.21 0.34 -7.35
C THR A 102 5.44 -1.10 -6.88
N GLU A 103 5.82 -1.30 -5.62
CA GLU A 103 6.10 -2.58 -4.99
C GLU A 103 4.84 -3.23 -4.40
N GLY A 104 3.78 -2.46 -4.17
CA GLY A 104 2.47 -2.98 -3.76
C GLY A 104 2.40 -3.29 -2.27
N ASP A 105 3.10 -2.50 -1.44
CA ASP A 105 3.02 -2.58 0.02
C ASP A 105 1.73 -1.92 0.52
N LEU A 106 0.60 -2.55 0.20
CA LEU A 106 -0.71 -2.05 0.59
C LEU A 106 -0.77 -1.88 2.12
N PHE A 107 -1.17 -0.68 2.54
CA PHE A 107 -1.44 -0.41 3.95
C PHE A 107 -2.62 -1.26 4.45
N SER A 108 -2.64 -1.52 5.75
CA SER A 108 -3.85 -2.04 6.41
C SER A 108 -5.04 -1.10 6.20
N ASP A 109 -6.25 -1.65 6.13
CA ASP A 109 -7.49 -0.87 6.08
C ASP A 109 -8.27 -1.04 7.40
N PRO A 110 -8.35 -0.02 8.27
CA PRO A 110 -7.69 1.29 8.17
C PRO A 110 -6.20 1.24 8.57
N PRO A 111 -5.36 2.14 8.04
CA PRO A 111 -3.93 2.16 8.35
C PRO A 111 -3.70 2.71 9.75
N THR A 112 -2.74 2.14 10.49
CA THR A 112 -2.24 2.76 11.72
C THR A 112 -1.09 3.69 11.37
N ILE A 113 -1.35 4.99 11.27
CA ILE A 113 -0.34 5.98 10.89
C ILE A 113 0.49 6.41 12.10
N ALA A 114 1.82 6.34 11.98
CA ALA A 114 2.75 6.90 12.95
C ALA A 114 3.59 7.99 12.28
N TRP A 115 3.58 9.19 12.87
CA TRP A 115 4.41 10.31 12.42
C TRP A 115 5.86 10.11 12.87
N GLU A 116 6.83 10.54 12.06
CA GLU A 116 8.27 10.37 12.34
C GLU A 116 8.65 10.91 13.75
N ASN A 117 8.17 12.10 14.10
CA ASN A 117 8.42 12.71 15.41
C ASN A 117 7.43 12.28 16.50
N ARG A 118 6.60 11.26 16.25
CA ARG A 118 5.51 10.77 17.12
C ARG A 118 4.49 11.84 17.54
N GLN A 119 4.48 12.97 16.84
CA GLN A 119 3.55 14.06 17.07
C GLN A 119 2.74 14.29 15.80
N PRO A 120 1.42 14.07 15.84
CA PRO A 120 0.58 14.40 14.69
C PRO A 120 0.56 15.91 14.44
N PRO A 121 0.46 16.35 13.18
CA PRO A 121 0.31 17.76 12.85
C PRO A 121 -0.99 18.30 13.48
N ALA A 122 -0.97 19.57 13.90
CA ALA A 122 -2.20 20.28 14.26
C ALA A 122 -2.98 20.58 12.97
N MET A 123 -4.16 19.98 12.81
CA MET A 123 -4.98 20.10 11.61
C MET A 123 -6.40 20.56 11.99
N GLY A 124 -7.00 21.41 11.14
CA GLY A 124 -8.31 21.99 11.41
C GLY A 124 -8.96 22.54 10.15
N LEU A 125 -10.28 22.66 10.18
CA LEU A 125 -11.08 23.27 9.13
C LEU A 125 -11.17 24.77 9.35
N VAL A 126 -10.89 25.55 8.31
CA VAL A 126 -11.06 27.00 8.30
C VAL A 126 -12.09 27.35 7.23
N TRP A 127 -13.10 28.11 7.61
CA TRP A 127 -14.10 28.61 6.68
C TRP A 127 -13.62 29.93 6.08
N ALA A 128 -13.55 30.00 4.75
CA ALA A 128 -13.26 31.24 4.05
C ALA A 128 -14.56 31.96 3.72
N ASP A 129 -14.56 33.30 3.82
CA ASP A 129 -15.66 34.10 3.31
C ASP A 129 -15.76 33.93 1.78
N ALA A 130 -16.88 33.39 1.31
CA ALA A 130 -17.14 33.31 -0.12
C ALA A 130 -17.35 34.74 -0.69
N PRO A 131 -16.72 35.09 -1.83
CA PRO A 131 -17.08 36.30 -2.56
C PRO A 131 -18.58 36.28 -2.85
N ARG A 132 -19.28 37.38 -2.51
CA ARG A 132 -20.75 37.47 -2.67
C ARG A 132 -21.18 36.99 -4.07
N PRO A 133 -22.17 36.09 -4.20
CA PRO A 133 -22.60 35.60 -5.51
C PRO A 133 -23.12 36.75 -6.38
N ILE A 134 -22.60 36.88 -7.61
CA ILE A 134 -23.16 37.80 -8.62
C ILE A 134 -24.56 37.34 -8.98
N ARG A 135 -25.56 38.14 -8.57
CA ARG A 135 -26.96 37.96 -8.95
C ARG A 135 -27.10 38.16 -10.47
N ARG A 136 -27.17 37.08 -11.26
CA ARG A 136 -27.61 37.16 -12.67
C ARG A 136 -29.06 37.63 -12.69
N SER A 137 -29.28 38.91 -12.97
CA SER A 137 -30.62 39.43 -13.22
C SER A 137 -31.13 38.83 -14.55
N ARG A 138 -32.08 37.89 -14.47
CA ARG A 138 -32.90 37.51 -15.63
C ARG A 138 -33.79 38.71 -15.95
N ARG A 139 -33.36 39.55 -16.89
CA ARG A 139 -34.22 40.55 -17.51
C ARG A 139 -35.10 39.83 -18.54
N SER A 140 -36.22 39.29 -18.08
CA SER A 140 -37.33 38.88 -18.95
C SER A 140 -37.84 40.13 -19.67
N ARG A 141 -37.55 40.27 -20.96
CA ARG A 141 -38.27 41.19 -21.85
C ARG A 141 -39.39 40.39 -22.50
N PHE A 142 -40.58 40.45 -21.91
CA PHE A 142 -41.81 40.22 -22.66
C PHE A 142 -42.00 41.39 -23.62
N ARG A 143 -42.10 41.09 -24.91
CA ARG A 143 -42.58 42.02 -25.94
C ARG A 143 -43.93 41.46 -26.39
N THR A 144 -45.00 42.15 -26.01
CA THR A 144 -46.31 42.07 -26.68
C THR A 144 -46.25 42.76 -28.03
#